data_AF-A0A7R9QCP2-F1
#
_entry.id   AF-A0A7R9QCP2-F1
#
_cell.length_a   1.000
_cell.length_b   1.000
_cell.length_c   1.000
_cell.angle_alpha   90.00
_cell.angle_beta   90.00
_cell.angle_gamma   90.00
#
_symmetry.space_group_name_H-M   'P 1'
#
loop_
_entity.id
_entity.type
_entity.pdbx_description
1 polymer ?
#
loop_
_entity_poly.entity_id
_entity_poly.type
_entity_poly.pdbx_seq_one_letter_code
_entity_poly.pdbx_strand_id
1 'polypeptide(L)'
;MAPFGDLWQSVERTNGVGLNERDVKIVVEQICSALEFMHDKELVHRDVRAENILIYSPNLTKVKLTDFGLTRKVGTLVKKRVKSLPSCPPEVWEAVLLEGYNIQIGSDVWQLAMMVYVCLTTRFPWDKADITDPKFTEFVEWQKRKTTRTPKEFRVFSPRLLRLMRRLMELKPMKRYPVTEVNKYLRDRWLVHKSQRASSVHSHVCPIVVKVILYS
;
A
#
# COMPACT_ATOMS: atom_id res chain seq x y z
N MET A 1 -7.15 -15.49 -18.88
CA MET A 1 -7.58 -14.16 -18.41
C MET A 1 -8.24 -14.32 -17.05
N ALA A 2 -8.07 -13.38 -16.12
CA ALA A 2 -8.75 -13.41 -14.83
C ALA A 2 -10.22 -12.99 -15.01
N PRO A 3 -11.21 -13.82 -14.64
CA PRO A 3 -12.61 -13.62 -15.04
C PRO A 3 -13.30 -12.42 -14.39
N PHE A 4 -12.77 -11.89 -13.28
CA PHE A 4 -13.41 -10.81 -12.52
C PHE A 4 -12.62 -9.49 -12.52
N GLY A 5 -11.59 -9.40 -13.37
CA GLY A 5 -10.72 -8.23 -13.44
C GLY A 5 -9.65 -8.21 -12.33
N ASP A 6 -9.21 -7.01 -12.01
CA ASP A 6 -8.23 -6.73 -10.94
C ASP A 6 -8.89 -6.12 -9.69
N LEU A 7 -8.13 -6.07 -8.59
CA LEU A 7 -8.60 -5.53 -7.33
C LEU A 7 -8.86 -4.01 -7.40
N TRP A 8 -8.11 -3.28 -8.23
CA TRP A 8 -8.32 -1.83 -8.38
C TRP A 8 -9.70 -1.53 -8.96
N GLN A 9 -10.13 -2.24 -9.99
CA GLN A 9 -11.48 -2.13 -10.54
C GLN A 9 -12.56 -2.38 -9.46
N SER A 10 -12.29 -3.30 -8.53
CA SER A 10 -13.20 -3.54 -7.40
C SER A 10 -13.22 -2.36 -6.41
N VAL A 11 -12.08 -1.71 -6.16
CA VAL A 11 -11.99 -0.48 -5.36
C VAL A 11 -12.74 0.66 -6.03
N GLU A 12 -12.59 0.84 -7.35
CA GLU A 12 -13.27 1.90 -8.11
C GLU A 12 -14.79 1.79 -8.05
N ARG A 13 -15.34 0.57 -8.15
CA ARG A 13 -16.79 0.31 -8.04
C ARG A 13 -17.38 0.71 -6.69
N THR A 14 -16.56 0.95 -5.66
CA THR A 14 -17.03 1.45 -4.35
C THR A 14 -17.36 2.94 -4.37
N ASN A 15 -17.10 3.66 -5.47
CA ASN A 15 -17.39 5.09 -5.62
C ASN A 15 -16.84 5.95 -4.46
N GLY A 16 -15.59 5.68 -4.04
CA GLY A 16 -14.89 6.43 -3.00
C GLY A 16 -15.17 5.96 -1.56
N VAL A 17 -15.95 4.91 -1.38
CA VAL A 17 -16.31 4.37 -0.06
C VAL A 17 -15.21 3.48 0.52
N GLY A 18 -14.46 2.80 -0.35
CA GLY A 18 -13.49 1.75 -0.01
C GLY A 18 -14.13 0.37 0.08
N LEU A 19 -13.32 -0.66 -0.08
CA LEU A 19 -13.72 -2.05 0.17
C LEU A 19 -13.98 -2.26 1.66
N ASN A 20 -14.89 -3.17 1.99
CA ASN A 20 -15.12 -3.52 3.38
C ASN A 20 -13.91 -4.27 3.97
N GLU A 21 -13.72 -4.19 5.28
CA GLU A 21 -12.54 -4.77 5.93
C GLU A 21 -12.38 -6.27 5.68
N ARG A 22 -13.50 -7.01 5.65
CA ARG A 22 -13.49 -8.47 5.49
C ARG A 22 -12.89 -8.85 4.14
N ASP A 23 -13.32 -8.18 3.09
CA ASP A 23 -12.84 -8.39 1.72
C ASP A 23 -11.36 -8.05 1.59
N VAL A 24 -10.93 -6.92 2.16
CA VAL A 24 -9.49 -6.55 2.16
C VAL A 24 -8.66 -7.58 2.92
N LYS A 25 -9.15 -8.09 4.06
CA LYS A 25 -8.45 -9.12 4.85
C LYS A 25 -8.27 -10.44 4.09
N ILE A 26 -9.32 -10.91 3.40
CA ILE A 26 -9.26 -12.13 2.56
C ILE A 26 -8.20 -12.00 1.46
N VAL A 27 -8.13 -10.84 0.82
CA VAL A 27 -7.12 -10.55 -0.20
C VAL A 27 -5.72 -10.50 0.43
N VAL A 28 -5.55 -9.73 1.50
CA VAL A 28 -4.26 -9.52 2.16
C VAL A 28 -3.65 -10.82 2.65
N GLU A 29 -4.43 -11.74 3.20
CA GLU A 29 -3.94 -13.05 3.62
C GLU A 29 -3.28 -13.82 2.46
N GLN A 30 -3.91 -13.84 1.29
CA GLN A 30 -3.38 -14.49 0.09
C GLN A 30 -2.14 -13.77 -0.46
N ILE A 31 -2.14 -12.42 -0.44
CA ILE A 31 -0.99 -11.63 -0.91
C ILE A 31 0.20 -11.74 0.04
N CYS A 32 -0.02 -11.79 1.35
CA CYS A 32 1.02 -12.07 2.34
C CYS A 32 1.67 -13.43 2.07
N SER A 33 0.87 -14.48 1.81
CA SER A 33 1.39 -15.82 1.47
C SER A 33 2.22 -15.82 0.18
N ALA A 34 1.77 -15.12 -0.86
CA ALA A 34 2.52 -14.99 -2.10
C ALA A 34 3.86 -14.26 -1.91
N LEU A 35 3.85 -13.16 -1.15
CA LEU A 35 5.05 -12.37 -0.86
C LEU A 35 6.03 -13.11 0.06
N GLU A 36 5.54 -13.83 1.08
CA GLU A 36 6.35 -14.70 1.94
C GLU A 36 7.12 -15.71 1.09
N PHE A 37 6.43 -16.42 0.18
CA PHE A 37 7.06 -17.37 -0.73
C PHE A 37 8.15 -16.75 -1.62
N MET A 38 7.97 -15.49 -2.05
CA MET A 38 8.97 -14.76 -2.83
C MET A 38 10.15 -14.33 -1.97
N HIS A 39 9.88 -13.79 -0.79
CA HIS A 39 10.90 -13.29 0.14
C HIS A 39 11.80 -14.43 0.63
N ASP A 40 11.25 -15.62 0.85
CA ASP A 40 12.01 -16.84 1.15
C ASP A 40 12.99 -17.26 0.04
N LYS A 41 12.77 -16.80 -1.20
CA LYS A 41 13.65 -17.02 -2.36
C LYS A 41 14.50 -15.80 -2.69
N GLU A 42 14.55 -14.85 -1.76
CA GLU A 42 15.24 -13.58 -1.93
C GLU A 42 14.75 -12.82 -3.18
N LEU A 43 13.48 -12.95 -3.55
CA LEU A 43 12.85 -12.22 -4.65
C LEU A 43 11.97 -11.10 -4.10
N VAL A 44 12.07 -9.92 -4.71
CA VAL A 44 11.27 -8.74 -4.36
C VAL A 44 10.45 -8.32 -5.57
N HIS A 45 9.13 -8.20 -5.42
CA HIS A 45 8.21 -7.91 -6.51
C HIS A 45 8.33 -6.48 -7.03
N ARG A 46 8.41 -5.51 -6.11
CA ARG A 46 8.59 -4.06 -6.31
C ARG A 46 7.42 -3.30 -6.93
N ASP A 47 6.28 -3.96 -7.10
CA ASP A 47 5.08 -3.34 -7.64
C ASP A 47 3.81 -3.95 -7.03
N VAL A 48 3.81 -4.11 -5.71
CA VAL A 48 2.62 -4.58 -4.99
C VAL A 48 1.58 -3.47 -4.94
N ARG A 49 0.49 -3.63 -5.69
CA ARG A 49 -0.61 -2.66 -5.80
C ARG A 49 -1.87 -3.38 -6.27
N ALA A 50 -3.03 -2.76 -6.10
CA ALA A 50 -4.33 -3.38 -6.36
C ALA A 50 -4.50 -3.78 -7.85
N GLU A 51 -3.91 -3.03 -8.76
CA GLU A 51 -3.89 -3.29 -10.21
C GLU A 51 -3.17 -4.61 -10.54
N ASN A 52 -2.20 -5.00 -9.72
CA ASN A 52 -1.42 -6.23 -9.88
C ASN A 52 -1.99 -7.40 -9.08
N ILE A 53 -3.24 -7.30 -8.59
CA ILE A 53 -3.96 -8.40 -7.93
C ILE A 53 -5.14 -8.82 -8.80
N LEU A 54 -5.03 -9.99 -9.44
CA LEU A 54 -6.06 -10.53 -10.32
C LEU A 54 -7.08 -11.38 -9.55
N ILE A 55 -8.37 -11.21 -9.87
CA ILE A 55 -9.48 -11.85 -9.18
C ILE A 55 -10.00 -13.06 -9.96
N TYR A 56 -10.04 -14.22 -9.30
CA TYR A 56 -10.52 -15.49 -9.84
C TYR A 56 -11.79 -16.01 -9.17
N SER A 57 -12.23 -15.37 -8.08
CA SER A 57 -13.49 -15.67 -7.42
C SER A 57 -14.22 -14.36 -7.07
N PRO A 58 -15.54 -14.22 -7.33
CA PRO A 58 -16.26 -12.97 -7.14
C PRO A 58 -16.32 -12.53 -5.66
N ASN A 59 -16.17 -13.47 -4.73
CA ASN A 59 -16.09 -13.21 -3.29
C ASN A 59 -14.63 -13.03 -2.79
N LEU A 60 -13.67 -12.79 -3.70
CA LEU A 60 -12.25 -12.54 -3.43
C LEU A 60 -11.48 -13.69 -2.74
N THR A 61 -12.12 -14.85 -2.50
CA THR A 61 -11.48 -16.03 -1.90
C THR A 61 -10.38 -16.65 -2.76
N LYS A 62 -10.25 -16.20 -4.00
CA LYS A 62 -9.16 -16.58 -4.90
C LYS A 62 -8.66 -15.38 -5.68
N VAL A 63 -7.50 -14.87 -5.26
CA VAL A 63 -6.76 -13.81 -5.97
C VAL A 63 -5.33 -14.26 -6.26
N LYS A 64 -4.67 -13.60 -7.21
CA LYS A 64 -3.25 -13.86 -7.54
C LYS A 64 -2.51 -12.56 -7.77
N LEU A 65 -1.32 -12.46 -7.18
CA LEU A 65 -0.34 -11.44 -7.54
C LEU A 65 0.16 -11.68 -8.97
N THR A 66 0.31 -10.61 -9.75
CA THR A 66 0.76 -10.63 -11.15
C THR A 66 1.79 -9.53 -11.41
N ASP A 67 2.32 -9.51 -12.64
CA ASP A 67 3.28 -8.53 -13.15
C ASP A 67 4.65 -8.55 -12.43
N PHE A 68 5.38 -9.63 -12.70
CA PHE A 68 6.73 -9.84 -12.19
C PHE A 68 7.81 -9.10 -13.00
N GLY A 69 7.44 -8.17 -13.90
CA GLY A 69 8.40 -7.49 -14.79
C GLY A 69 9.50 -6.71 -14.02
N LEU A 70 9.14 -6.19 -12.84
CA LEU A 70 10.06 -5.49 -11.95
C LEU A 70 10.75 -6.37 -10.91
N THR A 71 10.40 -7.67 -10.85
CA THR A 71 10.92 -8.59 -9.85
C THR A 71 12.43 -8.79 -10.00
N ARG A 72 13.18 -8.70 -8.90
CA ARG A 72 14.63 -8.93 -8.87
C ARG A 72 15.04 -9.59 -7.56
N LYS A 73 16.27 -10.09 -7.51
CA LYS A 73 16.86 -10.59 -6.27
C LYS A 73 17.15 -9.45 -5.29
N VAL A 74 17.04 -9.74 -3.99
CA VAL A 74 17.50 -8.85 -2.90
C VAL A 74 18.95 -8.44 -3.15
N GLY A 75 19.29 -7.18 -2.84
CA GLY A 75 20.63 -6.63 -3.05
C GLY A 75 20.95 -6.24 -4.49
N THR A 76 20.08 -6.53 -5.47
CA THR A 76 20.27 -6.05 -6.84
C THR A 76 20.19 -4.52 -6.88
N LEU A 77 21.22 -3.87 -7.43
CA LEU A 77 21.22 -2.44 -7.71
C LEU A 77 20.32 -2.13 -8.92
N VAL A 78 19.37 -1.23 -8.76
CA VAL A 78 18.44 -0.84 -9.82
C VAL A 78 18.33 0.66 -9.94
N LYS A 79 18.19 1.15 -11.17
CA LYS A 79 17.93 2.57 -11.43
C LYS A 79 16.56 2.97 -10.87
N LYS A 80 16.48 4.18 -10.34
CA LYS A 80 15.20 4.81 -10.01
C LYS A 80 14.40 5.05 -11.30
N ARG A 81 13.10 4.82 -11.26
CA ARG A 81 12.20 5.14 -12.37
C ARG A 81 11.98 6.66 -12.40
N VAL A 82 11.87 7.24 -13.61
CA VAL A 82 11.64 8.69 -13.78
C VAL A 82 10.38 9.15 -13.03
N LYS A 83 9.33 8.32 -13.03
CA LYS A 83 8.10 8.55 -12.28
C LYS A 83 7.97 7.51 -11.18
N SER A 84 8.19 7.92 -9.94
CA SER A 84 7.83 7.14 -8.76
C SER A 84 6.34 7.31 -8.48
N LEU A 85 5.69 6.21 -8.07
CA LEU A 85 4.29 6.22 -7.66
C LEU A 85 4.17 6.67 -6.20
N PRO A 86 3.02 7.21 -5.76
CA PRO A 86 2.77 7.49 -4.35
C PRO A 86 2.91 6.27 -3.42
N SER A 87 2.70 5.06 -3.96
CA SER A 87 2.90 3.79 -3.25
C SER A 87 4.37 3.41 -3.07
N CYS A 88 5.30 4.02 -3.81
CA CYS A 88 6.72 3.73 -3.69
C CYS A 88 7.25 4.12 -2.30
N PRO A 89 8.14 3.31 -1.72
CA PRO A 89 8.66 3.57 -0.38
C PRO A 89 9.70 4.71 -0.38
N PRO A 90 10.04 5.28 0.80
CA PRO A 90 10.89 6.45 0.90
C PRO A 90 12.26 6.27 0.26
N GLU A 91 12.89 5.10 0.41
CA GLU A 91 14.18 4.78 -0.20
C GLU A 91 14.17 4.85 -1.74
N VAL A 92 13.01 4.69 -2.38
CA VAL A 92 12.86 4.84 -3.84
C VAL A 92 12.70 6.32 -4.22
N TRP A 93 12.04 7.10 -3.36
CA TRP A 93 11.92 8.54 -3.53
C TRP A 93 13.24 9.28 -3.28
N GLU A 94 14.00 8.85 -2.27
CA GLU A 94 15.31 9.39 -1.89
C GLU A 94 16.43 8.98 -2.87
N ALA A 95 16.26 7.87 -3.61
CA ALA A 95 17.27 7.40 -4.56
C ALA A 95 17.62 8.47 -5.63
N VAL A 96 18.89 8.55 -5.97
CA VAL A 96 19.39 9.41 -7.05
C VAL A 96 19.12 8.73 -8.39
N LEU A 97 18.66 9.49 -9.39
CA LEU A 97 18.19 8.92 -10.67
C LEU A 97 19.26 8.07 -11.38
N LEU A 98 20.51 8.54 -11.37
CA LEU A 98 21.63 7.90 -12.05
C LEU A 98 22.31 6.80 -11.22
N GLU A 99 22.23 6.88 -9.89
CA GLU A 99 22.89 5.92 -8.98
C GLU A 99 21.98 4.74 -8.61
N GLY A 100 20.66 4.99 -8.52
CA GLY A 100 19.69 3.96 -8.16
C GLY A 100 19.66 3.63 -6.67
N TYR A 101 19.19 2.42 -6.35
CA TYR A 101 19.12 1.91 -4.98
C TYR A 101 19.23 0.38 -4.97
N ASN A 102 19.66 -0.18 -3.84
CA ASN A 102 19.65 -1.62 -3.61
C ASN A 102 18.28 -2.09 -3.18
N ILE A 103 17.81 -3.15 -3.83
CA ILE A 103 16.50 -3.75 -3.55
C ILE A 103 16.50 -4.47 -2.21
N GLN A 104 15.42 -4.30 -1.47
CA GLN A 104 15.17 -4.95 -0.18
C GLN A 104 13.74 -5.47 -0.12
N ILE A 105 13.53 -6.61 0.57
CA ILE A 105 12.18 -7.19 0.79
C ILE A 105 11.21 -6.17 1.43
N GLY A 106 11.75 -5.24 2.23
CA GLY A 106 10.99 -4.17 2.86
C GLY A 106 10.24 -3.28 1.85
N SER A 107 10.66 -3.22 0.59
CA SER A 107 9.93 -2.49 -0.47
C SER A 107 8.51 -3.06 -0.64
N ASP A 108 8.38 -4.38 -0.75
CA ASP A 108 7.07 -5.03 -0.91
C ASP A 108 6.21 -4.88 0.35
N VAL A 109 6.83 -4.89 1.54
CA VAL A 109 6.13 -4.69 2.82
C VAL A 109 5.47 -3.31 2.88
N TRP A 110 6.19 -2.27 2.47
CA TRP A 110 5.65 -0.91 2.41
C TRP A 110 4.50 -0.82 1.40
N GLN A 111 4.71 -1.39 0.21
CA GLN A 111 3.72 -1.37 -0.87
C GLN A 111 2.46 -2.16 -0.50
N LEU A 112 2.58 -3.26 0.25
CA LEU A 112 1.46 -3.98 0.85
C LEU A 112 0.66 -3.08 1.81
N ALA A 113 1.34 -2.32 2.69
CA ALA A 113 0.67 -1.38 3.59
C ALA A 113 -0.07 -0.28 2.82
N MET A 114 0.52 0.23 1.73
CA MET A 114 -0.15 1.16 0.82
C MET A 114 -1.34 0.54 0.11
N MET A 115 -1.24 -0.70 -0.34
CA MET A 115 -2.36 -1.41 -0.95
C MET A 115 -3.53 -1.54 0.04
N VAL A 116 -3.26 -1.91 1.30
CA VAL A 116 -4.29 -1.96 2.35
C VAL A 116 -4.92 -0.59 2.57
N TYR A 117 -4.10 0.46 2.70
CA TYR A 117 -4.59 1.84 2.85
C TYR A 117 -5.53 2.22 1.70
N VAL A 118 -5.08 2.02 0.46
CA VAL A 118 -5.82 2.38 -0.76
C VAL A 118 -7.11 1.57 -0.89
N CYS A 119 -7.08 0.27 -0.61
CA CYS A 119 -8.28 -0.57 -0.65
C CYS A 119 -9.35 -0.10 0.34
N LEU A 120 -8.95 0.38 1.52
CA LEU A 120 -9.88 0.83 2.56
C LEU A 120 -10.36 2.28 2.38
N THR A 121 -9.60 3.13 1.68
CA THR A 121 -9.83 4.59 1.66
C THR A 121 -9.99 5.18 0.27
N THR A 122 -9.68 4.41 -0.78
CA THR A 122 -9.62 4.81 -2.20
C THR A 122 -8.68 5.98 -2.49
N ARG A 123 -7.75 6.28 -1.60
CA ARG A 123 -6.85 7.44 -1.68
C ARG A 123 -5.44 7.04 -1.29
N PHE A 124 -4.46 7.87 -1.63
CA PHE A 124 -3.12 7.80 -1.05
C PHE A 124 -3.02 8.78 0.13
N PRO A 125 -2.23 8.45 1.18
CA PRO A 125 -2.03 9.34 2.31
C PRO A 125 -1.14 10.55 1.97
N TRP A 126 -0.42 10.51 0.84
CA TRP A 126 0.48 11.53 0.32
C TRP A 126 0.67 11.36 -1.18
N ASP A 127 1.22 12.38 -1.83
CA ASP A 127 1.60 12.30 -3.24
C ASP A 127 3.02 11.74 -3.39
N LYS A 128 3.91 12.02 -2.42
CA LYS A 128 5.30 11.56 -2.42
C LYS A 128 5.69 11.08 -1.03
N ALA A 129 6.37 9.93 -0.95
CA ALA A 129 6.97 9.47 0.30
C ALA A 129 8.32 10.14 0.54
N ASP A 130 8.32 11.47 0.55
CA ASP A 130 9.49 12.35 0.62
C ASP A 130 9.19 13.56 1.53
N ILE A 131 10.22 14.11 2.19
CA ILE A 131 10.07 15.22 3.14
C ILE A 131 9.52 16.51 2.52
N THR A 132 9.53 16.64 1.19
CA THR A 132 8.88 17.76 0.49
C THR A 132 7.36 17.67 0.51
N ASP A 133 6.78 16.51 0.82
CA ASP A 133 5.34 16.34 1.00
C ASP A 133 4.97 16.59 2.48
N PRO A 134 4.11 17.59 2.78
CA PRO A 134 3.72 17.91 4.15
C PRO A 134 3.01 16.76 4.88
N LYS A 135 2.21 15.95 4.17
CA LYS A 135 1.47 14.84 4.77
C LYS A 135 2.42 13.69 5.13
N PHE A 136 3.40 13.44 4.26
CA PHE A 136 4.46 12.49 4.57
C PHE A 136 5.33 12.97 5.74
N THR A 137 5.61 14.27 5.82
CA THR A 137 6.34 14.84 6.96
C THR A 137 5.58 14.65 8.29
N GLU A 138 4.27 14.89 8.34
CA GLU A 138 3.43 14.61 9.52
C GLU A 138 3.52 13.12 9.91
N PHE A 139 3.49 12.21 8.92
CA PHE A 139 3.68 10.78 9.16
C PHE A 139 5.06 10.45 9.72
N VAL A 140 6.14 11.04 9.19
CA VAL A 140 7.52 10.84 9.67
C VAL A 140 7.68 11.29 11.12
N GLU A 141 7.11 12.43 11.50
CA GLU A 141 7.14 12.92 12.88
C GLU A 141 6.42 11.97 13.84
N TRP A 142 5.25 11.49 13.43
CA TRP A 142 4.49 10.50 14.18
C TRP A 142 5.26 9.17 14.29
N GLN A 143 5.85 8.69 13.19
CA GLN A 143 6.64 7.46 13.15
C GLN A 143 7.86 7.54 14.07
N LYS A 144 8.53 8.69 14.11
CA LYS A 144 9.67 8.98 15.01
C LYS A 144 9.26 9.31 16.45
N ARG A 145 7.96 9.24 16.79
CA ARG A 145 7.39 9.57 18.11
C ARG A 145 7.69 11.00 18.56
N LYS A 146 7.89 11.93 17.62
CA LYS A 146 7.99 13.37 17.92
C LYS A 146 6.66 13.99 18.30
N THR A 147 5.56 13.32 17.96
CA THR A 147 4.19 13.69 18.31
C THR A 147 3.37 12.47 18.69
N THR A 148 2.43 12.65 19.62
CA THR A 148 1.40 11.65 19.95
C THR A 148 0.16 11.78 19.08
N ARG A 149 0.03 12.89 18.32
CA ARG A 149 -1.10 13.13 17.42
C ARG A 149 -0.99 12.21 16.21
N THR A 150 -2.07 11.48 15.93
CA THR A 150 -2.15 10.62 14.74
C THR A 150 -2.33 11.49 13.50
N PRO A 151 -1.56 11.24 12.41
CA PRO A 151 -1.65 12.00 11.17
C PRO A 151 -3.07 12.01 10.63
N LYS A 152 -3.53 13.16 10.10
CA LYS A 152 -4.93 13.33 9.66
C LYS A 152 -5.40 12.19 8.75
N GLU A 153 -4.57 11.80 7.78
CA GLU A 153 -4.85 10.78 6.77
C GLU A 153 -4.96 9.35 7.34
N PHE A 154 -4.53 9.14 8.59
CA PHE A 154 -4.54 7.83 9.27
C PHE A 154 -5.59 7.74 10.38
N ARG A 155 -6.29 8.83 10.74
CA ARG A 155 -7.26 8.84 11.85
C ARG A 155 -8.46 7.92 11.64
N VAL A 156 -8.72 7.49 10.41
CA VAL A 156 -9.79 6.54 10.08
C VAL A 156 -9.50 5.12 10.58
N PHE A 157 -8.23 4.78 10.84
CA PHE A 157 -7.83 3.43 11.23
C PHE A 157 -7.88 3.21 12.74
N SER A 158 -8.18 1.98 13.12
CA SER A 158 -8.18 1.56 14.52
C SER A 158 -6.78 1.64 15.13
N PRO A 159 -6.65 1.79 16.47
CA PRO A 159 -5.34 1.75 17.13
C PRO A 159 -4.54 0.47 16.87
N ARG A 160 -5.21 -0.67 16.65
CA ARG A 160 -4.57 -1.94 16.26
C ARG A 160 -3.97 -1.86 14.87
N LEU A 161 -4.74 -1.41 13.87
CA LEU A 161 -4.21 -1.28 12.50
C LEU A 161 -3.13 -0.20 12.43
N LEU A 162 -3.27 0.93 13.13
CA LEU A 162 -2.21 1.95 13.21
C LEU A 162 -0.90 1.39 13.75
N ARG A 163 -0.95 0.51 14.75
CA ARG A 163 0.24 -0.17 15.28
C ARG A 163 0.91 -1.03 14.21
N LEU A 164 0.13 -1.79 13.44
CA LEU A 164 0.65 -2.58 12.32
C LEU A 164 1.25 -1.66 11.24
N MET A 165 0.52 -0.64 10.80
CA MET A 165 0.97 0.31 9.78
C MET A 165 2.31 0.95 10.13
N ARG A 166 2.53 1.37 11.39
CA ARG A 166 3.84 1.88 11.84
C ARG A 166 4.99 0.88 11.65
N ARG A 167 4.71 -0.42 11.77
CA ARG A 167 5.74 -1.47 11.67
C ARG A 167 6.00 -1.88 10.22
N LEU A 168 4.96 -1.94 9.39
CA LEU A 168 5.10 -2.20 7.96
C LEU A 168 5.73 -1.01 7.23
N MET A 169 5.43 0.21 7.70
CA MET A 169 5.88 1.47 7.12
C MET A 169 7.00 2.12 7.94
N GLU A 170 7.89 1.29 8.48
CA GLU A 170 9.13 1.78 9.07
C GLU A 170 10.00 2.46 8.00
N LEU A 171 10.62 3.59 8.34
CA LEU A 171 11.34 4.40 7.34
C LEU A 171 12.55 3.66 6.79
N LYS A 172 13.25 2.90 7.64
CA LYS A 172 14.36 2.05 7.23
C LYS A 172 13.82 0.71 6.72
N PRO A 173 14.08 0.30 5.46
CA PRO A 173 13.51 -0.93 4.89
C PRO A 173 13.81 -2.18 5.71
N MET A 174 15.05 -2.29 6.22
CA MET A 174 15.52 -3.43 7.01
C MET A 174 14.88 -3.54 8.40
N LYS A 175 14.19 -2.49 8.86
CA LYS A 175 13.50 -2.48 10.16
C LYS A 175 12.00 -2.73 10.03
N ARG A 176 11.47 -2.83 8.80
CA ARG A 176 10.07 -3.15 8.55
C ARG A 176 9.80 -4.58 9.02
N TYR A 177 8.58 -4.83 9.49
CA TYR A 177 8.12 -6.18 9.77
C TYR A 177 8.08 -7.05 8.50
N PRO A 178 8.28 -8.38 8.61
CA PRO A 178 7.96 -9.27 7.52
C PRO A 178 6.45 -9.26 7.25
N VAL A 179 6.05 -9.58 6.02
CA VAL A 179 4.63 -9.59 5.59
C VAL A 179 3.76 -10.52 6.44
N THR A 180 4.34 -11.58 7.00
CA THR A 180 3.68 -12.56 7.87
C THR A 180 3.14 -11.97 9.16
N GLU A 181 3.70 -10.84 9.64
CA GLU A 181 3.20 -10.17 10.85
C GLU A 181 1.77 -9.64 10.69
N VAL A 182 1.31 -9.43 9.46
CA VAL A 182 -0.07 -9.00 9.17
C VAL A 182 -1.10 -10.02 9.66
N ASN A 183 -0.76 -11.33 9.66
CA ASN A 183 -1.67 -12.40 10.06
C ASN A 183 -2.17 -12.24 11.51
N LYS A 184 -1.35 -11.63 12.39
CA LYS A 184 -1.71 -11.36 13.78
C LYS A 184 -2.84 -10.34 13.94
N TYR A 185 -3.13 -9.56 12.89
CA TYR A 185 -4.11 -8.47 12.90
C TYR A 185 -5.35 -8.75 12.04
N LEU A 186 -5.44 -9.91 11.37
CA LEU A 186 -6.57 -10.22 10.49
C LEU A 186 -7.91 -10.33 11.24
N ARG A 187 -7.88 -10.70 12.53
CA ARG A 187 -9.08 -10.78 13.39
C ARG A 187 -9.46 -9.45 14.02
N ASP A 188 -8.60 -8.44 13.94
CA ASP A 188 -8.84 -7.13 14.56
C ASP A 188 -9.73 -6.26 13.68
N ARG A 189 -10.50 -5.36 14.30
CA ARG A 189 -11.16 -4.27 13.55
C ARG A 189 -10.10 -3.32 12.99
N TRP A 190 -10.24 -2.92 11.73
CA TRP A 190 -9.27 -2.08 11.02
C TRP A 190 -9.70 -0.60 10.94
N LEU A 191 -11.00 -0.29 10.93
CA LEU A 191 -11.53 1.07 10.87
C LEU A 191 -12.18 1.47 12.20
N VAL A 192 -12.01 2.74 12.60
CA VAL A 192 -12.83 3.35 13.66
C VAL A 192 -14.18 3.67 13.02
N HIS A 193 -15.29 3.20 13.59
CA HIS A 193 -16.63 3.25 12.99
C HIS A 193 -16.92 4.58 12.25
N LYS A 194 -17.43 4.48 11.01
CA LYS A 194 -17.94 5.64 10.27
C LYS A 194 -19.07 6.25 11.09
N SER A 195 -18.89 7.46 11.63
CA SER A 195 -20.07 8.26 11.95
C SER A 195 -20.78 8.49 10.62
N GLN A 196 -22.05 8.11 10.53
CA GLN A 196 -22.88 8.51 9.41
C GLN A 196 -23.07 10.03 9.50
N ARG A 197 -22.13 10.78 8.91
CA ARG A 197 -22.44 12.09 8.37
C ARG A 197 -22.36 11.98 6.86
N ALA A 198 -23.50 11.62 6.28
CA ALA A 198 -23.83 12.06 4.95
C ALA A 198 -23.91 13.60 4.98
N SER A 199 -22.77 14.25 4.83
CA SER A 199 -22.74 15.64 4.38
C SER A 199 -22.54 15.59 2.88
N SER A 200 -23.65 15.84 2.18
CA SER A 200 -23.69 16.21 0.77
C SER A 200 -22.71 17.35 0.51
N VAL A 201 -21.50 16.99 0.12
CA VAL A 201 -20.57 17.90 -0.53
C VAL A 201 -20.12 17.14 -1.76
N HIS A 202 -20.44 17.68 -2.93
CA HIS A 202 -19.84 17.29 -4.19
C HIS A 202 -18.32 17.50 -4.11
N SER A 203 -17.62 16.57 -3.46
CA SER A 203 -16.17 16.50 -3.52
C SER A 203 -15.84 15.98 -4.91
N HIS A 204 -15.36 16.89 -5.73
CA HIS A 204 -14.80 16.59 -7.04
C HIS A 204 -13.83 15.41 -6.89
N VAL A 205 -14.07 14.36 -7.67
CA VAL A 205 -13.11 13.27 -7.87
C VAL A 205 -11.78 13.95 -8.18
N CYS A 206 -10.75 13.69 -7.38
CA CYS A 206 -9.44 14.24 -7.64
C CYS A 206 -8.97 13.71 -9.01
N PRO A 207 -8.77 14.56 -10.03
CA PRO A 207 -8.40 14.11 -11.38
C PRO A 207 -7.03 13.42 -11.43
N ILE A 208 -6.28 13.44 -10.31
CA ILE A 208 -4.94 12.88 -10.22
C ILE A 208 -4.95 11.35 -10.30
N VAL A 209 -6.01 10.68 -9.84
CA VAL A 209 -6.09 9.20 -9.93
C VAL A 209 -6.34 8.74 -11.37
N VAL A 210 -7.02 9.57 -12.19
CA VAL A 210 -7.26 9.27 -13.62
C VAL A 210 -6.08 9.72 -14.51
N LYS A 211 -5.25 10.68 -14.09
CA LYS A 211 -4.19 11.26 -14.93
C LYS A 211 -2.81 10.58 -14.85
N VAL A 212 -2.58 9.65 -13.93
CA VAL A 212 -1.37 8.79 -14.02
C VAL A 212 -1.57 7.68 -15.08
N ILE A 213 -2.79 7.50 -15.60
CA ILE A 213 -3.23 6.30 -16.33
C ILE A 213 -3.04 6.36 -17.87
N LEU A 214 -2.59 7.47 -18.48
CA LEU A 214 -2.52 7.55 -19.96
C LEU A 214 -1.12 7.54 -20.59
N TYR A 215 -0.03 7.43 -19.83
CA TYR A 215 1.32 7.31 -20.41
C TYR A 215 2.21 6.38 -19.58
N SER A 216 1.91 5.09 -19.62
CA SER A 216 2.83 4.00 -19.29
C SER A 216 3.08 3.17 -20.53
#